data_AF-R7T063-F1
#
_entry.id   AF-R7T063-F1
#
_cell.length_a   1.000
_cell.length_b   1.000
_cell.length_c   1.000
_cell.angle_alpha   90.00
_cell.angle_beta   90.00
_cell.angle_gamma   90.00
#
_symmetry.space_group_name_H-M   'P 1'
#
loop_
_entity.id
_entity.type
_entity.pdbx_description
1 polymer ?
#
loop_
_entity_poly.entity_id
_entity_poly.type
_entity_poly.pdbx_seq_one_letter_code
_entity_poly.pdbx_strand_id
1 'polypeptide(L)' 'KPKNIDSFLFPGLYHVAALQNNPLKIWDSYRQRFMHSRPIILFATGDTPAMAYMNGLVGHSGAHGCRLFC' A
#
# COMPACT_ATOMS: atom_id res chain seq x y z
N LYS A 1 -1.29 12.12 -20.44
CA LYS A 1 -2.12 11.19 -19.65
C LYS A 1 -1.55 9.79 -19.87
N PRO A 2 -1.23 9.00 -18.82
CA PRO A 2 -0.61 7.69 -19.01
C PRO A 2 -1.52 6.79 -19.85
N LYS A 3 -0.94 6.09 -20.82
CA LYS A 3 -1.69 5.22 -21.76
C LYS A 3 -2.21 3.94 -21.11
N ASN A 4 -1.59 3.50 -20.02
CA ASN A 4 -1.99 2.31 -19.28
C ASN A 4 -2.03 2.65 -17.79
N ILE A 5 -3.23 2.66 -17.21
CA ILE A 5 -3.43 2.97 -15.80
C ILE A 5 -3.10 1.75 -14.94
N ASP A 6 -3.22 0.54 -15.48
CA ASP A 6 -2.93 -0.73 -14.79
C ASP A 6 -1.42 -0.94 -14.58
N SER A 7 -0.55 -0.14 -15.21
CA SER A 7 0.89 -0.14 -14.93
C SER A 7 1.24 0.57 -13.62
N PHE A 8 0.31 1.31 -13.01
CA PHE A 8 0.49 1.85 -11.66
C PHE A 8 0.19 0.76 -10.65
N LEU A 9 1.14 -0.17 -10.49
CA LEU A 9 1.10 -1.11 -9.39
C LEU A 9 1.53 -0.39 -8.11
N PHE A 10 0.78 -0.62 -7.04
CA PHE A 10 1.14 -0.19 -5.69
C PHE A 10 1.70 -1.35 -4.85
N PRO A 11 2.87 -1.93 -5.19
CA PRO A 11 3.44 -3.04 -4.43
C PRO A 11 3.65 -2.69 -2.95
N GLY A 12 3.93 -1.44 -2.60
CA GLY A 12 4.03 -1.00 -1.20
C GLY A 12 2.72 -1.19 -0.40
N LEU A 13 1.58 -1.17 -1.09
CA LEU A 13 0.26 -1.38 -0.47
C LEU A 13 -0.20 -2.84 -0.53
N TYR A 14 0.56 -3.73 -1.17
CA TYR A 14 0.19 -5.14 -1.32
C TYR A 14 -0.08 -5.82 0.03
N HIS A 15 0.80 -5.61 1.02
CA HIS A 15 0.63 -6.18 2.35
C HIS A 15 -0.60 -5.62 3.07
N VAL A 16 -0.90 -4.32 2.90
CA VAL A 16 -2.09 -3.71 3.48
C VAL A 16 -3.34 -4.33 2.85
N ALA A 17 -3.39 -4.48 1.53
CA ALA A 17 -4.49 -5.12 0.83
C ALA A 17 -4.66 -6.60 1.24
N ALA A 18 -3.55 -7.33 1.42
CA ALA A 18 -3.60 -8.71 1.92
C ALA A 18 -4.22 -8.77 3.32
N LEU A 19 -3.87 -7.85 4.22
CA LEU A 19 -4.43 -7.78 5.58
C LEU A 19 -5.89 -7.29 5.62
N GLN A 20 -6.33 -6.52 4.64
CA GLN A 20 -7.74 -6.12 4.52
C GLN A 20 -8.62 -7.31 4.12
N ASN A 21 -8.14 -8.13 3.18
CA ASN A 21 -8.84 -9.35 2.74
C ASN A 21 -8.75 -10.48 3.77
N ASN A 22 -7.58 -10.65 4.38
CA ASN A 22 -7.30 -11.66 5.41
C ASN A 22 -6.83 -10.96 6.69
N PRO A 23 -7.74 -10.69 7.64
CA PRO A 23 -7.43 -9.86 8.81
C PRO A 23 -6.32 -10.45 9.67
N LEU A 24 -5.47 -9.58 10.22
CA LEU A 24 -4.44 -9.98 11.17
C LEU A 24 -5.10 -10.41 12.48
N LYS A 25 -4.91 -11.67 12.87
CA LYS A 25 -5.37 -12.21 14.14
C LYS A 25 -4.34 -11.91 15.24
N ILE A 26 -4.73 -11.14 16.24
CA ILE A 26 -3.89 -10.67 17.34
C ILE A 26 -4.46 -11.22 18.65
N TRP A 27 -3.63 -11.76 19.52
CA TRP A 27 -4.06 -12.15 20.86
C TRP A 27 -4.05 -10.93 21.79
N ASP A 28 -5.21 -10.59 22.36
CA ASP A 28 -5.35 -9.56 23.39
C ASP A 28 -5.27 -10.24 24.76
N SER A 29 -4.16 -10.04 25.47
CA SER A 29 -3.93 -10.63 26.79
C SER A 29 -4.76 -9.96 27.89
N TYR A 30 -5.14 -8.70 27.74
CA TYR A 30 -5.99 -8.01 28.71
C TYR A 30 -7.42 -8.55 28.66
N ARG A 31 -7.93 -8.80 27.45
CA ARG A 31 -9.29 -9.33 27.23
C ARG A 31 -9.37 -10.85 27.06
N GLN A 32 -8.23 -11.54 27.13
CA GLN A 32 -8.11 -13.00 26.99
C GLN A 32 -8.82 -13.54 25.74
N ARG A 33 -8.69 -12.83 24.61
CA ARG A 33 -9.37 -13.21 23.36
C ARG A 33 -8.58 -12.82 22.14
N PHE A 34 -8.89 -13.46 21.01
CA PHE A 34 -8.40 -13.02 19.72
C PHE A 34 -9.16 -11.80 19.20
N MET A 35 -8.42 -10.82 18.71
CA MET A 35 -8.91 -9.66 17.96
C MET A 35 -8.47 -9.75 16.52
N HIS A 36 -9.28 -9.19 15.61
CA HIS A 36 -8.97 -9.12 14.19
C HIS A 36 -8.71 -7.66 13.83
N SER A 37 -7.50 -7.37 13.34
CA SER A 37 -7.11 -6.05 12.86
C SER A 37 -7.17 -6.00 11.34
N ARG A 38 -7.84 -4.97 10.81
CA ARG A 38 -7.89 -4.65 9.38
C ARG A 38 -7.35 -3.23 9.18
N PRO A 39 -6.11 -3.07 8.70
CA PRO A 39 -5.54 -1.75 8.47
C PRO A 39 -6.33 -1.01 7.38
N ILE A 40 -6.61 0.27 7.58
CA ILE A 40 -7.29 1.14 6.61
C ILE A 40 -6.39 2.36 6.36
N ILE A 41 -6.27 2.77 5.10
CA ILE A 41 -5.55 3.98 4.71
C ILE A 41 -6.58 5.08 4.47
N LEU A 42 -6.66 6.06 5.37
CA LEU A 42 -7.69 7.10 5.34
C LEU A 42 -7.26 8.36 4.57
N PHE A 43 -5.98 8.71 4.60
CA PHE A 43 -5.45 9.95 4.02
C PHE A 43 -4.44 9.70 2.89
N ALA A 44 -4.73 8.72 2.03
CA ALA A 44 -3.96 8.49 0.80
C ALA A 44 -4.30 9.51 -0.31
N THR A 45 -4.32 10.81 0.03
CA THR A 45 -4.73 11.89 -0.89
C THR A 45 -3.60 12.40 -1.75
N GLY A 46 -2.55 11.59 -1.95
CA GLY A 46 -1.44 11.96 -2.81
C GLY A 46 -1.87 12.07 -4.27
N ASP A 47 -1.39 13.09 -4.97
CA ASP A 47 -1.42 13.11 -6.43
C ASP A 47 -0.45 12.09 -7.03
N THR A 48 -0.39 11.96 -8.35
CA THR A 48 0.41 10.92 -9.01
C THR A 48 1.88 10.88 -8.55
N PRO A 49 2.60 12.02 -8.42
CA PRO A 49 3.94 12.05 -7.81
C PRO A 49 3.95 11.68 -6.32
N ALA A 50 3.01 12.20 -5.51
CA ALA A 50 2.94 11.89 -4.09
C ALA A 50 2.66 10.40 -3.81
N MET A 51 1.86 9.75 -4.66
CA MET A 51 1.56 8.32 -4.58
C MET A 51 2.79 7.44 -4.86
N ALA A 52 3.76 7.91 -5.65
CA ALA A 52 5.03 7.22 -5.84
C ALA A 52 5.81 7.11 -4.52
N TYR A 53 5.84 8.18 -3.71
CA TYR A 53 6.47 8.16 -2.38
C TYR A 53 5.75 7.23 -1.40
N MET A 54 4.42 7.18 -1.43
CA MET A 54 3.65 6.26 -0.58
C MET A 54 3.91 4.78 -0.92
N ASN A 55 4.25 4.52 -2.18
CA ASN A 55 4.49 3.19 -2.71
C ASN A 55 5.97 2.75 -2.61
N GLY A 56 6.89 3.69 -2.33
CA GLY A 56 8.33 3.45 -2.34
C GLY A 56 8.94 3.29 -3.74
N LEU A 57 8.25 3.76 -4.79
CA LEU A 57 8.75 3.75 -6.16
C LEU A 57 9.33 5.11 -6.54
N VAL A 58 10.13 5.13 -7.60
CA VAL A 58 10.74 6.35 -8.16
C VAL A 58 9.69 7.42 -8.45
N GLY A 59 10.02 8.68 -8.09
CA GLY A 59 9.16 9.85 -8.30
C GLY A 59 8.97 10.20 -9.78
N HIS A 60 8.47 11.42 -10.06
CA HIS A 60 8.08 11.85 -11.42
C HIS A 60 9.19 11.75 -12.49
N SER A 61 10.47 11.72 -12.07
CA SER A 61 11.63 11.56 -12.97
C SER A 61 11.98 10.11 -13.33
N GLY A 62 11.28 9.12 -12.78
CA GLY A 62 11.50 7.71 -13.07
C GLY A 62 11.01 7.31 -14.46
N ALA A 63 11.88 6.66 -15.25
CA ALA A 63 11.53 6.25 -16.62
C ALA A 63 10.47 5.12 -16.68
N HIS A 64 10.39 4.30 -15.62
CA HIS A 64 9.46 3.20 -15.48
C HIS A 64 8.97 3.15 -14.03
N GLY A 65 7.73 2.70 -13.78
CA GLY A 65 7.20 2.40 -12.44
C GLY A 65 7.87 1.16 -11.82
N CYS A 66 9.19 1.09 -11.93
CA CYS A 66 10.02 -0.08 -11.72
C CYS A 66 10.04 -0.47 -10.25
N ARG A 67 9.83 -1.76 -9.99
CA ARG A 67 10.04 -2.45 -8.72
C ARG A 67 11.51 -2.46 -8.25
N LEU A 68 12.35 -1.61 -8.82
CA LEU A 68 13.79 -1.53 -8.57
C LEU A 68 14.11 -0.05 -8.36
N PHE A 69 14.85 0.23 -7.29
CA PHE A 69 15.44 1.54 -7.05
C PHE A 69 16.25 1.93 -8.29
N CYS A 70 15.78 2.91 -9.05
CA CYS A 70 16.52 3.52 -10.16
C CYS A 70 16.72 5.00 -9.84
#